data_AF-A0A4U0WUD4-F1
#
_entry.id   AF-A0A4U0WUD4-F1
#
_cell.length_a   1.000
_cell.length_b   1.000
_cell.length_c   1.000
_cell.angle_alpha   90.00
_cell.angle_beta   90.00
_cell.angle_gamma   90.00
#
_symmetry.space_group_name_H-M   'P 1'
#
loop_
_entity.id
_entity.type
_entity.pdbx_description
1 polymer ?
#
loop_
_entity_poly.entity_id
_entity_poly.type
_entity_poly.pdbx_seq_one_letter_code
_entity_poly.pdbx_strand_id
1 'polypeptide(L)'
;MAPFHGAEKVAPLVDMVQVRQRKRDIVESFRGGSEARLRKVDGLEVIEGDATFTSANSLSVKLAGGAELSLEANTFFINTGERPSRPDLAGLADVESGEYAARILDSTSIQELDHVPEKLIVLGGGYIGLEFGQLFQRLGSKVTIVQRGRWLAPREDAEFADEVRQICEGEGVEILTNAAAISIRADQSGPCPLVLTCAITGDSVTEVRVVGSHILLATGRTPNTDTLDLAKAGVEVDKRGHITVSPTLQTSAPHIYALGDCHGGPAFTHISYDDFRILKANFIDSREQQASTTDRMVPYVVYIDPQLGHIGLHEHEARAQSPDKTIQTATMPMSYVARALEMDETRGLMKAVVDAESEQILGFTCLGMEGGEIMSIVQVAMMGQLPYTRLQQAVFAHPTLAESLNNLWGFLK
;
A
#
# COMPACT_ATOMS: atom_id res chain seq x y z
N MET A 1 -2.23 9.02 19.93
CA MET A 1 -2.16 9.79 21.20
C MET A 1 -3.55 10.19 21.62
N ALA A 2 -4.21 9.27 22.32
CA ALA A 2 -5.25 9.67 23.26
C ALA A 2 -4.70 10.75 24.21
N PRO A 3 -5.47 11.81 24.53
CA PRO A 3 -5.04 12.74 25.57
C PRO A 3 -4.90 11.97 26.89
N PHE A 4 -3.85 12.25 27.66
CA PHE A 4 -3.72 11.74 29.01
C PHE A 4 -5.04 11.95 29.78
N HIS A 5 -5.48 10.94 30.52
CA HIS A 5 -6.65 11.05 31.38
C HIS A 5 -6.51 12.29 32.29
N GLY A 6 -7.44 13.23 32.16
CA GLY A 6 -7.44 14.50 32.90
C GLY A 6 -6.76 15.69 32.21
N ALA A 7 -6.27 15.54 30.98
CA ALA A 7 -5.74 16.66 30.18
C ALA A 7 -6.83 17.28 29.28
N GLU A 8 -6.84 18.60 29.17
CA GLU A 8 -7.68 19.31 28.20
C GLU A 8 -7.16 19.04 26.78
N LYS A 9 -8.07 18.69 25.86
CA LYS A 9 -7.72 18.44 24.47
C LYS A 9 -7.49 19.77 23.76
N VAL A 10 -6.22 20.15 23.61
CA VAL A 10 -5.83 21.31 22.78
C VAL A 10 -5.64 20.83 21.34
N ALA A 11 -6.41 21.37 20.41
CA ALA A 11 -6.16 21.15 18.99
C ALA A 11 -4.96 22.01 18.56
N PRO A 12 -3.81 21.41 18.18
CA PRO A 12 -2.66 22.18 17.75
C PRO A 12 -2.95 22.86 16.41
N LEU A 13 -2.47 24.10 16.24
CA LEU A 13 -2.43 24.73 14.93
C LEU A 13 -1.40 23.99 14.06
N VAL A 14 -1.83 23.49 12.91
CA VAL A 14 -0.97 22.80 11.95
C VAL A 14 -0.41 23.79 10.94
N ASP A 15 0.91 23.95 10.90
CA ASP A 15 1.61 24.64 9.81
C ASP A 15 1.98 23.63 8.71
N MET A 16 1.12 23.54 7.69
CA MET A 16 1.31 22.61 6.58
C MET A 16 2.53 22.97 5.70
N VAL A 17 2.98 24.22 5.68
CA VAL A 17 4.22 24.60 4.97
C VAL A 17 5.42 23.94 5.64
N GLN A 18 5.49 24.00 6.97
CA GLN A 18 6.56 23.34 7.74
C GLN A 18 6.50 21.82 7.64
N VAL A 19 5.30 21.23 7.72
CA VAL A 19 5.10 19.77 7.55
C VAL A 19 5.61 19.32 6.18
N ARG A 20 5.18 20.02 5.11
CA ARG A 20 5.61 19.73 3.73
C ARG A 20 7.12 19.89 3.57
N GLN A 21 7.71 20.96 4.11
CA GLN A 21 9.15 21.21 3.98
C GLN A 21 9.96 20.12 4.68
N ARG A 22 9.62 19.75 5.92
CA ARG A 22 10.29 18.66 6.63
C ARG A 22 10.25 17.35 5.84
N LYS A 23 9.09 17.02 5.26
CA LYS A 23 8.95 15.84 4.38
C LYS A 23 9.84 15.94 3.14
N ARG A 24 9.91 17.11 2.48
CA ARG A 24 10.82 17.33 1.34
C ARG A 24 12.29 17.15 1.74
N ASP A 25 12.71 17.70 2.88
CA ASP A 25 14.09 17.59 3.35
C ASP A 25 14.50 16.13 3.60
N ILE A 26 13.60 15.32 4.17
CA ILE A 26 13.81 13.89 4.35
C ILE A 26 13.96 13.20 2.99
N VAL A 27 13.03 13.43 2.05
CA VAL A 27 13.06 12.83 0.70
C VAL A 27 14.36 13.23 -0.03
N GLU A 28 14.75 14.50 0.03
CA GLU A 28 15.97 15.01 -0.59
C GLU A 28 17.22 14.32 -0.03
N SER A 29 17.29 14.18 1.30
CA SER A 29 18.41 13.50 1.96
C SER A 29 18.58 12.05 1.46
N PHE A 30 17.49 11.28 1.39
CA PHE A 30 17.53 9.89 0.93
C PHE A 30 17.81 9.77 -0.58
N ARG A 31 17.14 10.60 -1.40
CA ARG A 31 17.31 10.61 -2.86
C ARG A 31 18.71 11.04 -3.24
N GLY A 32 19.16 12.20 -2.76
CA GLY A 32 20.48 12.75 -3.07
C GLY A 32 21.61 11.82 -2.62
N GLY A 33 21.47 11.19 -1.44
CA GLY A 33 22.42 10.18 -0.98
C GLY A 33 22.47 8.93 -1.87
N SER A 34 21.35 8.51 -2.45
CA SER A 34 21.30 7.35 -3.35
C SER A 34 21.87 7.67 -4.73
N GLU A 35 21.47 8.80 -5.31
CA GLU A 35 21.99 9.28 -6.59
C GLU A 35 23.51 9.52 -6.55
N ALA A 36 24.01 10.19 -5.51
CA ALA A 36 25.44 10.44 -5.33
C ALA A 36 26.25 9.14 -5.18
N ARG A 37 25.66 8.07 -4.65
CA ARG A 37 26.29 6.74 -4.58
C ARG A 37 26.32 6.09 -5.96
N LEU A 38 25.22 6.11 -6.71
CA LEU A 38 25.16 5.53 -8.05
C LEU A 38 26.17 6.17 -9.00
N ARG A 39 26.26 7.50 -9.02
CA ARG A 39 27.21 8.23 -9.90
C ARG A 39 28.69 7.99 -9.58
N LYS A 40 29.02 7.38 -8.44
CA LYS A 40 30.39 7.05 -8.02
C LYS A 40 30.76 5.59 -8.28
N VAL A 41 29.85 4.77 -8.79
CA VAL A 41 30.14 3.37 -9.11
C VAL A 41 30.91 3.32 -10.41
N ASP A 42 32.15 2.81 -10.35
CA ASP A 42 32.97 2.60 -11.54
C ASP A 42 32.27 1.64 -12.52
N GLY A 43 32.18 2.05 -13.79
CA GLY A 43 31.52 1.27 -14.84
C GLY A 43 29.99 1.37 -14.87
N LEU A 44 29.36 2.20 -14.02
CA LEU A 44 27.94 2.52 -14.10
C LEU A 44 27.71 3.89 -14.73
N GLU A 45 26.93 3.95 -15.80
CA GLU A 45 26.47 5.19 -16.40
C GLU A 45 25.03 5.49 -15.96
N VAL A 46 24.79 6.71 -15.45
CA VAL A 46 23.45 7.18 -15.06
C VAL A 46 22.96 8.15 -16.12
N ILE A 47 21.93 7.74 -16.86
CA ILE A 47 21.34 8.50 -17.97
C ILE A 47 19.97 9.02 -17.54
N GLU A 48 19.76 10.32 -17.67
CA GLU A 48 18.49 10.97 -17.35
C GLU A 48 17.69 11.26 -18.62
N GLY A 49 16.59 10.53 -18.79
CA GLY A 49 15.67 10.71 -19.89
C GLY A 49 14.61 9.62 -19.96
N ASP A 50 13.69 9.78 -20.90
CA ASP A 50 12.61 8.83 -21.14
C ASP A 50 13.07 7.79 -22.17
N ALA A 51 13.08 6.52 -21.78
CA ALA A 51 13.50 5.42 -22.63
C ALA A 51 12.31 4.73 -23.32
N THR A 52 12.46 4.40 -24.60
CA THR A 52 11.49 3.64 -25.39
C THR A 52 12.22 2.61 -26.25
N PHE A 53 11.74 1.37 -26.29
CA PHE A 53 12.34 0.33 -27.13
C PHE A 53 12.18 0.66 -28.61
N THR A 54 13.25 0.47 -29.37
CA THR A 54 13.27 0.61 -30.83
C THR A 54 13.40 -0.74 -31.53
N SER A 55 13.90 -1.77 -30.82
CA SER A 55 13.95 -3.16 -31.27
C SER A 55 14.07 -4.10 -30.06
N ALA A 56 14.28 -5.41 -30.31
CA ALA A 56 14.59 -6.39 -29.27
C ALA A 56 15.82 -6.01 -28.44
N ASN A 57 16.84 -5.36 -29.01
CA ASN A 57 18.12 -5.12 -28.35
C ASN A 57 18.52 -3.65 -28.28
N SER A 58 17.62 -2.74 -28.64
CA SER A 58 17.92 -1.31 -28.66
C SER A 58 16.78 -0.46 -28.12
N LEU A 59 17.14 0.68 -27.54
CA LEU A 59 16.23 1.71 -27.09
C LEU A 59 16.71 3.09 -27.52
N SER A 60 15.77 4.03 -27.60
CA SER A 60 16.03 5.47 -27.70
C SER A 60 15.73 6.11 -26.35
N VAL A 61 16.63 6.98 -25.87
CA VAL A 61 16.44 7.80 -24.68
C VAL A 61 16.29 9.24 -25.11
N LYS A 62 15.14 9.84 -24.81
CA LYS A 62 14.93 11.28 -24.93
C LYS A 62 15.47 11.99 -23.70
N LEU A 63 16.60 12.67 -23.84
CA LEU A 63 17.26 13.37 -22.75
C LEU A 63 16.52 14.66 -22.37
N ALA A 64 16.74 15.17 -21.16
CA ALA A 64 16.11 16.39 -20.64
C ALA A 64 16.33 17.66 -21.53
N GLY A 65 17.36 17.67 -22.40
CA GLY A 65 17.63 18.73 -23.37
C GLY A 65 17.01 18.55 -24.75
N GLY A 66 16.19 17.52 -24.97
CA GLY A 66 15.55 17.19 -26.24
C GLY A 66 16.43 16.42 -27.24
N ALA A 67 17.71 16.18 -26.91
CA ALA A 67 18.56 15.27 -27.67
C ALA A 67 18.09 13.81 -27.48
N GLU A 68 18.27 13.00 -28.52
CA GLU A 68 18.01 11.56 -28.47
C GLU A 68 19.32 10.77 -28.44
N LEU A 69 19.38 9.77 -27.57
CA LEU A 69 20.50 8.85 -27.42
C LEU A 69 20.04 7.43 -27.75
N SER A 70 20.66 6.79 -28.74
CA SER A 70 20.39 5.39 -29.04
C SER A 70 21.34 4.49 -28.25
N LEU A 71 20.79 3.49 -27.57
CA LEU A 71 21.54 2.52 -26.77
C LEU A 71 21.21 1.10 -27.24
N GLU A 72 22.22 0.24 -27.22
CA GLU A 72 22.08 -1.20 -27.41
C GLU A 72 22.56 -1.94 -26.17
N ALA A 73 21.88 -3.04 -25.82
CA ALA A 73 22.29 -3.87 -24.70
C ALA A 73 22.00 -5.36 -24.96
N ASN A 74 22.83 -6.21 -24.35
CA ASN A 74 22.65 -7.65 -24.36
C ASN A 74 21.57 -8.12 -23.39
N THR A 75 21.26 -7.32 -22.36
CA THR A 75 20.30 -7.67 -21.31
C THR A 75 19.62 -6.42 -20.79
N PHE A 76 18.31 -6.50 -20.52
CA PHE A 76 17.53 -5.39 -19.97
C PHE A 76 16.85 -5.80 -18.67
N PHE A 77 16.76 -4.85 -17.74
CA PHE A 77 16.01 -4.96 -16.49
C PHE A 77 15.00 -3.80 -16.43
N ILE A 78 13.71 -4.11 -16.52
CA ILE A 78 12.63 -3.13 -16.52
C ILE A 78 12.09 -3.00 -15.10
N ASN A 79 12.28 -1.82 -14.49
CA ASN A 79 11.76 -1.47 -13.16
C ASN A 79 11.10 -0.09 -13.19
N THR A 80 10.10 0.08 -14.06
CA THR A 80 9.46 1.39 -14.26
C THR A 80 8.37 1.69 -13.23
N GLY A 81 8.04 0.73 -12.37
CA GLY A 81 7.03 0.87 -11.32
C GLY A 81 5.63 1.18 -11.86
N GLU A 82 4.83 1.83 -11.02
CA GLU A 82 3.47 2.25 -11.33
C GLU A 82 3.24 3.74 -11.01
N ARG A 83 2.20 4.32 -11.60
CA ARG A 83 1.68 5.67 -11.30
C ARG A 83 0.24 5.59 -10.75
N PRO A 84 -0.26 6.64 -10.06
CA PRO A 84 -1.66 6.68 -9.64
C PRO A 84 -2.62 6.53 -10.83
N SER A 85 -3.60 5.65 -10.72
CA SER A 85 -4.61 5.49 -11.76
C SER A 85 -5.58 6.67 -11.79
N ARG A 86 -5.99 7.07 -12.98
CA ARG A 86 -7.12 7.99 -13.18
C ARG A 86 -8.39 7.17 -13.40
N PRO A 87 -9.45 7.34 -12.57
CA PRO A 87 -10.70 6.62 -12.76
C PRO A 87 -11.46 7.17 -13.97
N ASP A 88 -12.21 6.31 -14.63
CA ASP A 88 -13.23 6.73 -15.60
C ASP A 88 -14.40 7.35 -14.83
N LEU A 89 -14.39 8.69 -14.72
CA LEU A 89 -15.34 9.47 -13.94
C LEU A 89 -15.86 10.63 -14.78
N ALA A 90 -17.15 10.64 -15.09
CA ALA A 90 -17.74 11.66 -15.94
C ALA A 90 -17.53 13.07 -15.34
N GLY A 91 -17.08 14.01 -16.18
CA GLY A 91 -16.77 15.39 -15.80
C GLY A 91 -15.39 15.59 -15.17
N LEU A 92 -14.60 14.53 -14.92
CA LEU A 92 -13.26 14.66 -14.34
C LEU A 92 -12.32 15.50 -15.24
N ALA A 93 -12.29 15.22 -16.55
CA ALA A 93 -11.46 15.96 -17.50
C ALA A 93 -11.83 17.46 -17.59
N ASP A 94 -13.11 17.79 -17.44
CA ASP A 94 -13.58 19.18 -17.45
C ASP A 94 -13.09 19.93 -16.20
N VAL A 95 -13.09 19.27 -15.03
CA VAL A 95 -12.58 19.85 -13.79
C VAL A 95 -11.05 19.96 -13.82
N GLU A 96 -10.35 18.96 -14.36
CA GLU A 96 -8.88 18.94 -14.49
C GLU A 96 -8.34 19.97 -15.50
N SER A 97 -9.12 20.34 -16.51
CA SER A 97 -8.74 21.39 -17.48
C SER A 97 -9.14 22.81 -17.04
N GLY A 98 -9.94 22.92 -15.98
CA GLY A 98 -10.47 24.18 -15.47
C GLY A 98 -9.69 24.78 -14.29
N GLU A 99 -10.30 25.79 -13.66
CA GLU A 99 -9.73 26.51 -12.51
C GLU A 99 -9.49 25.63 -11.27
N TYR A 100 -10.18 24.49 -11.18
CA TYR A 100 -10.13 23.59 -10.02
C TYR A 100 -9.18 22.40 -10.17
N ALA A 101 -8.33 22.40 -11.21
CA ALA A 101 -7.37 21.32 -11.47
C ALA A 101 -6.51 20.96 -10.25
N ALA A 102 -6.00 21.97 -9.53
CA ALA A 102 -5.17 21.80 -8.33
C ALA A 102 -5.92 21.17 -7.14
N ARG A 103 -7.25 21.02 -7.22
CA ARG A 103 -8.10 20.39 -6.20
C ARG A 103 -8.38 18.92 -6.48
N ILE A 104 -8.00 18.44 -7.67
CA ILE A 104 -7.99 17.02 -8.03
C ILE A 104 -6.61 16.47 -7.68
N LEU A 105 -6.56 15.66 -6.62
CA LEU A 105 -5.33 15.18 -6.03
C LEU A 105 -5.13 13.70 -6.35
N ASP A 106 -3.88 13.30 -6.44
CA ASP A 106 -3.46 11.90 -6.30
C ASP A 106 -2.50 11.76 -5.13
N SER A 107 -1.99 10.56 -4.90
CA SER A 107 -1.08 10.31 -3.77
C SER A 107 0.23 11.10 -3.85
N THR A 108 0.59 11.64 -5.01
CA THR A 108 1.77 12.52 -5.16
C THR A 108 1.41 13.96 -4.82
N SER A 109 0.38 14.51 -5.47
CA SER A 109 0.05 15.93 -5.32
C SER A 109 -0.52 16.29 -3.95
N ILE A 110 -1.19 15.35 -3.27
CA ILE A 110 -1.70 15.58 -1.91
C ILE A 110 -0.57 15.84 -0.88
N GLN A 111 0.61 15.26 -1.10
CA GLN A 111 1.78 15.45 -0.24
C GLN A 111 2.43 16.83 -0.41
N GLU A 112 1.99 17.60 -1.40
CA GLU A 112 2.53 18.93 -1.72
C GLU A 112 1.63 20.09 -1.29
N LEU A 113 0.48 19.80 -0.68
CA LEU A 113 -0.40 20.82 -0.11
C LEU A 113 0.31 21.63 0.98
N ASP A 114 0.12 22.95 0.97
CA ASP A 114 0.56 23.90 2.01
C ASP A 114 -0.54 24.29 2.99
N HIS A 115 -1.72 23.71 2.84
CA HIS A 115 -2.86 23.95 3.70
C HIS A 115 -3.64 22.67 3.90
N VAL A 116 -4.44 22.62 4.96
CA VAL A 116 -5.35 21.51 5.23
C VAL A 116 -6.64 21.76 4.44
N PRO A 117 -7.08 20.85 3.55
CA PRO A 117 -8.39 20.95 2.91
C PRO A 117 -9.51 21.07 3.94
N GLU A 118 -10.48 21.96 3.70
CA GLU A 118 -11.63 22.09 4.61
C GLU A 118 -12.49 20.81 4.60
N LYS A 119 -12.76 20.30 3.39
CA LYS A 119 -13.44 19.02 3.14
C LYS A 119 -12.68 18.22 2.09
N LEU A 120 -12.23 17.03 2.45
CA LEU A 120 -11.50 16.13 1.56
C LEU A 120 -12.38 14.92 1.23
N ILE A 121 -12.69 14.75 -0.05
CA ILE A 121 -13.29 13.52 -0.55
C ILE A 121 -12.15 12.56 -0.86
N VAL A 122 -12.18 11.33 -0.36
CA VAL A 122 -11.23 10.28 -0.74
C VAL A 122 -11.96 9.23 -1.55
N LEU A 123 -11.61 9.10 -2.83
CA LEU A 123 -12.19 8.09 -3.72
C LEU A 123 -11.32 6.83 -3.73
N GLY A 124 -11.74 5.83 -2.94
CA GLY A 124 -11.05 4.56 -2.76
C GLY A 124 -10.71 4.27 -1.30
N GLY A 125 -11.26 3.20 -0.75
CA GLY A 125 -11.03 2.72 0.62
C GLY A 125 -9.92 1.66 0.75
N GLY A 126 -8.92 1.70 -0.14
CA GLY A 126 -7.70 0.91 -0.03
C GLY A 126 -6.65 1.58 0.86
N TYR A 127 -5.50 0.94 1.05
CA TYR A 127 -4.45 1.37 1.98
C TYR A 127 -4.04 2.85 1.84
N ILE A 128 -3.76 3.31 0.61
CA ILE A 128 -3.41 4.72 0.33
C ILE A 128 -4.54 5.68 0.76
N GLY A 129 -5.79 5.35 0.44
CA GLY A 129 -6.93 6.18 0.78
C GLY A 129 -7.18 6.24 2.29
N LEU A 130 -6.97 5.12 3.00
CA LEU A 130 -7.08 5.05 4.45
C LEU A 130 -5.98 5.87 5.15
N GLU A 131 -4.72 5.72 4.73
CA GLU A 131 -3.59 6.46 5.31
C GLU A 131 -3.76 7.97 5.16
N PHE A 132 -4.02 8.45 3.94
CA PHE A 132 -4.25 9.88 3.71
C PHE A 132 -5.56 10.36 4.33
N GLY A 133 -6.62 9.55 4.29
CA GLY A 133 -7.91 9.89 4.89
C GLY A 133 -7.77 10.15 6.39
N GLN A 134 -7.13 9.24 7.11
CA GLN A 134 -6.92 9.42 8.54
C GLN A 134 -5.92 10.54 8.85
N LEU A 135 -4.84 10.67 8.08
CA LEU A 135 -3.88 11.76 8.22
C LEU A 135 -4.59 13.12 8.13
N PHE A 136 -5.34 13.37 7.07
CA PHE A 136 -5.99 14.67 6.86
C PHE A 136 -7.14 14.91 7.84
N GLN A 137 -7.88 13.88 8.26
CA GLN A 137 -8.85 14.00 9.35
C GLN A 137 -8.18 14.54 10.63
N ARG A 138 -7.02 14.00 10.99
CA ARG A 138 -6.26 14.43 12.18
C ARG A 138 -5.60 15.79 12.05
N LEU A 139 -5.25 16.19 10.81
CA LEU A 139 -4.78 17.55 10.52
C LEU A 139 -5.91 18.59 10.54
N GLY A 140 -7.18 18.15 10.55
CA GLY A 140 -8.36 19.01 10.73
C GLY A 140 -9.31 19.09 9.53
N SER A 141 -9.07 18.32 8.46
CA SER A 141 -10.03 18.18 7.36
C SER A 141 -11.28 17.44 7.83
N LYS A 142 -12.44 17.76 7.25
CA LYS A 142 -13.59 16.86 7.28
C LYS A 142 -13.45 15.87 6.13
N VAL A 143 -13.25 14.60 6.45
CA VAL A 143 -12.97 13.58 5.43
C VAL A 143 -14.20 12.72 5.17
N THR A 144 -14.50 12.50 3.88
CA THR A 144 -15.48 11.50 3.43
C THR A 144 -14.77 10.50 2.52
N ILE A 145 -14.69 9.23 2.94
CA ILE A 145 -14.15 8.13 2.14
C ILE A 145 -15.29 7.46 1.36
N VAL A 146 -15.18 7.44 0.03
CA VAL A 146 -16.11 6.78 -0.89
C VAL A 146 -15.48 5.51 -1.40
N GLN A 147 -16.10 4.38 -1.09
CA GLN A 147 -15.61 3.05 -1.43
C GLN A 147 -16.67 2.28 -2.23
N ARG A 148 -16.29 1.81 -3.42
CA ARG A 148 -17.18 1.03 -4.29
C ARG A 148 -17.60 -0.29 -3.67
N GLY A 149 -16.67 -0.96 -2.98
CA GLY A 149 -16.92 -2.24 -2.32
C GLY A 149 -17.69 -2.10 -1.01
N ARG A 150 -18.12 -3.25 -0.47
CA ARG A 150 -18.76 -3.34 0.85
C ARG A 150 -17.83 -2.94 1.99
N TRP A 151 -16.54 -3.22 1.84
CA TRP A 151 -15.53 -3.10 2.88
C TRP A 151 -14.44 -2.09 2.51
N LEU A 152 -13.96 -1.38 3.54
CA LEU A 152 -12.63 -0.77 3.51
C LEU A 152 -11.58 -1.89 3.60
N ALA A 153 -10.35 -1.61 3.16
CA ALA A 153 -9.26 -2.60 3.14
C ALA A 153 -9.72 -3.98 2.60
N PRO A 154 -10.23 -4.05 1.35
CA PRO A 154 -11.01 -5.19 0.85
C PRO A 154 -10.24 -6.53 0.73
N ARG A 155 -8.94 -6.55 1.05
CA ARG A 155 -8.12 -7.77 1.10
C ARG A 155 -8.12 -8.42 2.49
N GLU A 156 -8.47 -7.67 3.53
CA GLU A 156 -8.46 -8.16 4.90
C GLU A 156 -9.65 -9.06 5.20
N ASP A 157 -9.51 -9.89 6.24
CA ASP A 157 -10.64 -10.59 6.82
C ASP A 157 -11.68 -9.59 7.39
N ALA A 158 -12.95 -9.98 7.37
CA ALA A 158 -14.08 -9.07 7.63
C ALA A 158 -14.01 -8.37 8.98
N GLU A 159 -13.54 -9.05 10.03
CA GLU A 159 -13.38 -8.45 11.37
C GLU A 159 -12.36 -7.31 11.40
N PHE A 160 -11.31 -7.36 10.57
CA PHE A 160 -10.33 -6.27 10.46
C PHE A 160 -10.92 -5.11 9.68
N ALA A 161 -11.64 -5.39 8.59
CA ALA A 161 -12.31 -4.35 7.82
C ALA A 161 -13.37 -3.60 8.65
N ASP A 162 -14.12 -4.33 9.49
CA ASP A 162 -15.09 -3.76 10.42
C ASP A 162 -14.43 -2.92 11.52
N GLU A 163 -13.35 -3.41 12.12
CA GLU A 163 -12.62 -2.68 13.17
C GLU A 163 -11.96 -1.41 12.61
N VAL A 164 -11.33 -1.47 11.43
CA VAL A 164 -10.77 -0.29 10.74
C VAL A 164 -11.86 0.75 10.48
N ARG A 165 -13.04 0.30 10.02
CA ARG A 165 -14.19 1.20 9.82
C ARG A 165 -14.59 1.90 11.12
N GLN A 166 -14.77 1.14 12.21
CA GLN A 166 -15.17 1.70 13.51
C GLN A 166 -14.14 2.70 14.05
N ILE A 167 -12.85 2.42 13.89
CA ILE A 167 -11.77 3.32 14.28
C ILE A 167 -11.84 4.63 13.48
N CYS A 168 -11.99 4.56 12.16
CA CYS A 168 -12.10 5.76 11.31
C CYS A 168 -13.36 6.57 11.61
N GLU A 169 -14.52 5.92 11.73
CA GLU A 169 -15.80 6.60 12.07
C GLU A 169 -15.73 7.23 13.47
N GLY A 170 -15.07 6.57 14.43
CA GLY A 170 -14.82 7.10 15.78
C GLY A 170 -13.93 8.36 15.80
N GLU A 171 -13.10 8.55 14.77
CA GLU A 171 -12.31 9.78 14.55
C GLU A 171 -13.06 10.86 13.76
N GLY A 172 -14.31 10.57 13.36
CA GLY A 172 -15.18 11.50 12.64
C GLY A 172 -15.02 11.46 11.12
N VAL A 173 -14.39 10.43 10.57
CA VAL A 173 -14.36 10.18 9.11
C VAL A 173 -15.74 9.68 8.68
N GLU A 174 -16.34 10.31 7.67
CA GLU A 174 -17.55 9.79 7.03
C GLU A 174 -17.18 8.71 6.02
N ILE A 175 -17.86 7.56 6.06
CA ILE A 175 -17.56 6.42 5.20
C ILE A 175 -18.80 6.00 4.41
N LEU A 176 -18.69 6.06 3.09
CA LEU A 176 -19.71 5.60 2.15
C LEU A 176 -19.23 4.33 1.44
N THR A 177 -19.74 3.18 1.84
CA THR A 177 -19.48 1.89 1.18
C THR A 177 -20.59 1.52 0.21
N ASN A 178 -20.34 0.53 -0.65
CA ASN A 178 -21.22 0.16 -1.77
C ASN A 178 -21.55 1.37 -2.66
N ALA A 179 -20.66 2.36 -2.70
CA ALA A 179 -20.87 3.66 -3.32
C ALA A 179 -20.00 3.77 -4.58
N ALA A 180 -20.64 3.69 -5.75
CA ALA A 180 -19.98 3.90 -7.03
C ALA A 180 -20.01 5.39 -7.39
N ALA A 181 -18.84 6.02 -7.57
CA ALA A 181 -18.76 7.37 -8.10
C ALA A 181 -19.22 7.39 -9.57
N ILE A 182 -20.19 8.26 -9.89
CA ILE A 182 -20.80 8.37 -11.23
C ILE A 182 -20.22 9.56 -11.98
N SER A 183 -20.18 10.72 -11.34
CA SER A 183 -19.71 11.97 -11.95
C SER A 183 -19.15 12.93 -10.92
N ILE A 184 -18.28 13.81 -11.39
CA ILE A 184 -17.80 14.97 -10.65
C ILE A 184 -18.06 16.24 -11.46
N ARG A 185 -18.40 17.32 -10.78
CA ARG A 185 -18.49 18.65 -11.39
C ARG A 185 -18.01 19.72 -10.42
N ALA A 186 -17.73 20.89 -10.97
CA ALA A 186 -17.55 22.11 -10.20
C ALA A 186 -18.88 22.85 -10.00
N ASP A 187 -19.10 23.39 -8.80
CA ASP A 187 -20.22 24.23 -8.41
C ASP A 187 -19.67 25.47 -7.68
N GLN A 188 -19.84 26.65 -8.28
CA GLN A 188 -19.24 27.90 -7.78
C GLN A 188 -20.04 28.56 -6.65
N SER A 189 -21.09 27.91 -6.15
CA SER A 189 -21.99 28.49 -5.14
C SER A 189 -21.40 28.60 -3.72
N GLY A 190 -20.21 28.06 -3.46
CA GLY A 190 -19.59 28.08 -2.14
C GLY A 190 -18.09 27.72 -2.10
N PRO A 191 -17.50 27.64 -0.89
CA PRO A 191 -16.06 27.41 -0.69
C PRO A 191 -15.61 25.98 -1.03
N CYS A 192 -16.55 25.05 -1.17
CA CYS A 192 -16.29 23.65 -1.56
C CYS A 192 -16.84 23.41 -2.97
N PRO A 193 -16.04 23.65 -4.03
CA PRO A 193 -16.56 23.67 -5.38
C PRO A 193 -16.79 22.29 -5.98
N LEU A 194 -16.26 21.21 -5.39
CA LEU A 194 -16.37 19.88 -5.98
C LEU A 194 -17.63 19.18 -5.50
N VAL A 195 -18.44 18.68 -6.44
CA VAL A 195 -19.62 17.86 -6.16
C VAL A 195 -19.44 16.49 -6.82
N LEU A 196 -19.22 15.46 -6.01
CA LEU A 196 -19.17 14.06 -6.44
C LEU A 196 -20.56 13.43 -6.29
N THR A 197 -21.11 12.92 -7.39
CA THR A 197 -22.36 12.14 -7.36
C THR A 197 -22.02 10.66 -7.28
N CYS A 198 -22.60 9.96 -6.30
CA CYS A 198 -22.39 8.53 -6.09
C CYS A 198 -23.72 7.78 -6.13
N ALA A 199 -23.72 6.59 -6.71
CA ALA A 199 -24.81 5.62 -6.55
C ALA A 199 -24.44 4.65 -5.42
N ILE A 200 -25.23 4.67 -4.35
CA ILE A 200 -25.14 3.70 -3.26
C ILE A 200 -26.07 2.54 -3.60
N THR A 201 -25.51 1.33 -3.60
CA THR A 201 -26.26 0.09 -3.81
C THR A 201 -26.62 -0.52 -2.46
N GLY A 202 -27.91 -0.62 -2.17
CA GLY A 202 -28.50 -1.39 -1.06
C GLY A 202 -29.71 -2.18 -1.56
N ASP A 203 -30.82 -2.17 -0.82
CA ASP A 203 -32.10 -2.75 -1.30
C ASP A 203 -32.65 -2.04 -2.54
N SER A 204 -32.26 -0.78 -2.73
CA SER A 204 -32.47 -0.01 -3.96
C SER A 204 -31.25 0.88 -4.23
N VAL A 205 -31.09 1.33 -5.48
CA VAL A 205 -30.02 2.27 -5.83
C VAL A 205 -30.45 3.68 -5.45
N THR A 206 -29.67 4.33 -4.59
CA THR A 206 -29.90 5.72 -4.16
C THR A 206 -28.74 6.60 -4.61
N GLU A 207 -29.05 7.75 -5.21
CA GLU A 207 -28.04 8.74 -5.54
C GLU A 207 -27.79 9.68 -4.37
N VAL A 208 -26.51 9.88 -4.04
CA VAL A 208 -26.06 10.83 -3.03
C VAL A 208 -25.05 11.80 -3.62
N ARG A 209 -24.99 13.00 -3.07
CA ARG A 209 -24.01 14.02 -3.45
C ARG A 209 -23.07 14.29 -2.29
N VAL A 210 -21.78 14.17 -2.55
CA VAL A 210 -20.70 14.49 -1.61
C VAL A 210 -20.04 15.78 -2.07
N VAL A 211 -19.96 16.78 -1.19
CA VAL A 211 -19.42 18.11 -1.50
C VAL A 211 -18.07 18.28 -0.82
N GLY A 212 -17.06 18.67 -1.59
CA GLY A 212 -15.66 18.74 -1.16
C GLY A 212 -14.94 19.99 -1.62
N SER A 213 -13.93 20.39 -0.85
CA SER A 213 -12.95 21.40 -1.25
C SER A 213 -11.86 20.82 -2.16
N HIS A 214 -11.55 19.54 -1.96
CA HIS A 214 -10.56 18.75 -2.67
C HIS A 214 -11.05 17.31 -2.79
N ILE A 215 -10.53 16.57 -3.78
CA ILE A 215 -10.73 15.13 -3.91
C ILE A 215 -9.38 14.43 -4.09
N LEU A 216 -9.14 13.36 -3.34
CA LEU A 216 -8.03 12.43 -3.54
C LEU A 216 -8.51 11.23 -4.36
N LEU A 217 -7.90 11.01 -5.51
CA LEU A 217 -8.09 9.84 -6.35
C LEU A 217 -7.16 8.71 -5.86
N ALA A 218 -7.71 7.78 -5.08
CA ALA A 218 -7.00 6.62 -4.51
C ALA A 218 -7.57 5.29 -5.07
N THR A 219 -7.92 5.26 -6.36
CA THR A 219 -8.65 4.15 -6.99
C THR A 219 -7.77 3.00 -7.48
N GLY A 220 -6.45 3.13 -7.39
CA GLY A 220 -5.51 2.11 -7.82
C GLY A 220 -4.25 2.69 -8.43
N ARG A 221 -3.49 1.82 -9.08
CA ARG A 221 -2.22 2.14 -9.73
C ARG A 221 -2.15 1.48 -11.12
N THR A 222 -1.44 2.13 -12.02
CA THR A 222 -1.26 1.73 -13.43
C THR A 222 0.23 1.56 -13.70
N PRO A 223 0.67 0.44 -14.31
CA PRO A 223 2.09 0.21 -14.63
C PRO A 223 2.61 1.21 -15.66
N ASN A 224 3.85 1.64 -15.50
CA ASN A 224 4.54 2.57 -16.41
C ASN A 224 5.17 1.82 -17.58
N THR A 225 4.34 1.06 -18.30
CA THR A 225 4.75 0.18 -19.41
C THR A 225 4.28 0.69 -20.77
N ASP A 226 3.29 1.59 -20.77
CA ASP A 226 2.68 2.18 -21.96
C ASP A 226 3.61 3.15 -22.72
N THR A 227 4.66 3.65 -22.06
CA THR A 227 5.66 4.54 -22.68
C THR A 227 6.87 3.80 -23.26
N LEU A 228 6.97 2.49 -23.05
CA LEU A 228 8.16 1.71 -23.37
C LEU A 228 8.15 1.08 -24.77
N ASP A 229 6.99 1.02 -25.44
CA ASP A 229 6.82 0.34 -26.74
C ASP A 229 7.31 -1.13 -26.70
N LEU A 230 6.89 -1.84 -25.65
CA LEU A 230 7.30 -3.22 -25.31
C LEU A 230 7.11 -4.23 -26.46
N ALA A 231 6.15 -3.98 -27.35
CA ALA A 231 5.90 -4.83 -28.51
C ALA A 231 7.13 -4.91 -29.44
N LYS A 232 7.89 -3.81 -29.60
CA LYS A 232 9.15 -3.82 -30.38
C LYS A 232 10.24 -4.65 -29.73
N ALA A 233 10.17 -4.83 -28.41
CA ALA A 233 11.10 -5.65 -27.65
C ALA A 233 10.69 -7.13 -27.57
N GLY A 234 9.49 -7.49 -28.06
CA GLY A 234 8.93 -8.84 -27.91
C GLY A 234 8.46 -9.16 -26.48
N VAL A 235 8.15 -8.12 -25.68
CA VAL A 235 7.70 -8.26 -24.29
C VAL A 235 6.18 -8.22 -24.22
N GLU A 236 5.59 -9.27 -23.66
CA GLU A 236 4.15 -9.40 -23.45
C GLU A 236 3.70 -8.69 -22.17
N VAL A 237 2.47 -8.16 -22.22
CA VAL A 237 1.78 -7.57 -21.07
C VAL A 237 0.41 -8.21 -20.88
N ASP A 238 -0.09 -8.22 -19.65
CA ASP A 238 -1.44 -8.67 -19.34
C ASP A 238 -2.51 -7.62 -19.75
N LYS A 239 -3.78 -7.93 -19.49
CA LYS A 239 -4.92 -7.04 -19.82
C LYS A 239 -4.91 -5.71 -19.06
N ARG A 240 -4.15 -5.61 -17.96
CA ARG A 240 -4.00 -4.42 -17.13
C ARG A 240 -2.74 -3.63 -17.47
N GLY A 241 -1.92 -4.13 -18.40
CA GLY A 241 -0.68 -3.52 -18.85
C GLY A 241 0.55 -3.94 -18.06
N HIS A 242 0.45 -4.90 -17.14
CA HIS A 242 1.59 -5.40 -16.37
C HIS A 242 2.42 -6.35 -17.22
N ILE A 243 3.75 -6.26 -17.14
CA ILE A 243 4.66 -7.16 -17.86
C ILE A 243 4.49 -8.58 -17.31
N THR A 244 4.26 -9.55 -18.19
CA THR A 244 4.18 -10.95 -17.75
C THR A 244 5.58 -11.51 -17.50
N VAL A 245 5.77 -12.17 -16.36
CA VAL A 245 7.06 -12.75 -15.97
C VAL A 245 6.91 -14.18 -15.45
N SER A 246 7.97 -14.97 -15.61
CA SER A 246 8.14 -16.25 -14.92
C SER A 246 8.45 -16.03 -13.42
N PRO A 247 8.45 -17.09 -12.59
CA PRO A 247 8.88 -16.98 -11.19
C PRO A 247 10.33 -16.52 -10.98
N THR A 248 11.16 -16.59 -12.03
CA THR A 248 12.55 -16.07 -12.03
C THR A 248 12.66 -14.67 -12.62
N LEU A 249 11.52 -13.97 -12.78
CA LEU A 249 11.38 -12.59 -13.25
C LEU A 249 11.75 -12.37 -14.72
N GLN A 250 11.83 -13.45 -15.50
CA GLN A 250 12.09 -13.39 -16.93
C GLN A 250 10.81 -13.08 -17.70
N THR A 251 10.88 -12.16 -18.67
CA THR A 251 9.76 -11.83 -19.56
C THR A 251 9.61 -12.85 -20.71
N SER A 252 8.66 -12.62 -21.63
CA SER A 252 8.56 -13.37 -22.89
C SER A 252 9.80 -13.23 -23.79
N ALA A 253 10.59 -12.15 -23.64
CA ALA A 253 11.86 -11.98 -24.30
C ALA A 253 13.01 -12.53 -23.42
N PRO A 254 13.79 -13.53 -23.86
CA PRO A 254 14.72 -14.26 -23.00
C PRO A 254 15.81 -13.41 -22.34
N HIS A 255 16.18 -12.27 -22.94
CA HIS A 255 17.20 -11.36 -22.45
C HIS A 255 16.64 -10.14 -21.70
N ILE A 256 15.34 -10.13 -21.40
CA ILE A 256 14.65 -9.04 -20.72
C ILE A 256 13.97 -9.57 -19.45
N TYR A 257 14.21 -8.88 -18.34
CA TYR A 257 13.65 -9.15 -17.02
C TYR A 257 12.82 -7.96 -16.56
N ALA A 258 11.79 -8.20 -15.75
CA ALA A 258 11.00 -7.15 -15.14
C ALA A 258 10.88 -7.37 -13.63
N LEU A 259 10.96 -6.28 -12.86
CA LEU A 259 10.97 -6.30 -11.39
C LEU A 259 10.20 -5.10 -10.84
N GLY A 260 9.75 -5.20 -9.60
CA GLY A 260 8.90 -4.19 -8.97
C GLY A 260 7.51 -4.09 -9.60
N ASP A 261 6.82 -2.99 -9.32
CA ASP A 261 5.37 -2.92 -9.56
C ASP A 261 4.95 -3.05 -11.04
N CYS A 262 5.86 -2.88 -12.01
CA CYS A 262 5.52 -2.94 -13.43
C CYS A 262 5.18 -4.35 -13.95
N HIS A 263 5.58 -5.43 -13.26
CA HIS A 263 5.16 -6.81 -13.59
C HIS A 263 3.93 -7.28 -12.80
N GLY A 264 3.42 -6.44 -11.89
CA GLY A 264 2.24 -6.72 -11.09
C GLY A 264 2.57 -7.48 -9.80
N GLY A 265 1.58 -8.21 -9.28
CA GLY A 265 1.68 -8.86 -7.98
C GLY A 265 1.61 -7.87 -6.81
N PRO A 266 2.22 -8.20 -5.65
CA PRO A 266 2.23 -7.33 -4.48
C PRO A 266 3.12 -6.09 -4.69
N ALA A 267 2.50 -4.92 -4.88
CA ALA A 267 3.18 -3.65 -5.10
C ALA A 267 3.69 -3.03 -3.78
N PHE A 268 4.83 -3.53 -3.30
CA PHE A 268 5.50 -3.01 -2.11
C PHE A 268 7.00 -2.81 -2.35
N THR A 269 7.58 -1.79 -1.73
CA THR A 269 9.00 -1.47 -1.86
C THR A 269 9.91 -2.66 -1.51
N HIS A 270 9.63 -3.36 -0.42
CA HIS A 270 10.43 -4.51 0.00
C HIS A 270 10.27 -5.72 -0.94
N ILE A 271 9.15 -5.82 -1.66
CA ILE A 271 8.95 -6.84 -2.71
C ILE A 271 9.79 -6.51 -3.94
N SER A 272 9.84 -5.24 -4.37
CA SER A 272 10.77 -4.81 -5.44
C SER A 272 12.24 -5.04 -5.06
N TYR A 273 12.62 -4.81 -3.80
CA TYR A 273 13.96 -5.16 -3.30
C TYR A 273 14.23 -6.66 -3.32
N ASP A 274 13.23 -7.49 -3.01
CA ASP A 274 13.36 -8.94 -3.09
C ASP A 274 13.47 -9.43 -4.53
N ASP A 275 12.73 -8.82 -5.47
CA ASP A 275 12.91 -9.09 -6.91
C ASP A 275 14.35 -8.83 -7.36
N PHE A 276 14.95 -7.71 -6.90
CA PHE A 276 16.38 -7.46 -7.10
C PHE A 276 17.26 -8.57 -6.49
N ARG A 277 16.96 -9.03 -5.27
CA ARG A 277 17.74 -10.11 -4.62
C ARG A 277 17.65 -11.42 -5.40
N ILE A 278 16.49 -11.75 -5.96
CA ILE A 278 16.27 -12.91 -6.83
C ILE A 278 17.15 -12.79 -8.08
N LEU A 279 17.09 -11.64 -8.78
CA LEU A 279 17.90 -11.41 -9.97
C LEU A 279 19.40 -11.42 -9.65
N LYS A 280 19.85 -10.75 -8.58
CA LYS A 280 21.24 -10.82 -8.13
C LYS A 280 21.68 -12.26 -7.88
N ALA A 281 20.87 -13.05 -7.20
CA ALA A 281 21.19 -14.45 -6.92
C ALA A 281 21.34 -15.29 -8.21
N ASN A 282 20.47 -15.05 -9.19
CA ASN A 282 20.42 -15.80 -10.44
C ASN A 282 21.48 -15.34 -11.47
N PHE A 283 21.78 -14.04 -11.55
CA PHE A 283 22.67 -13.44 -12.55
C PHE A 283 24.10 -13.23 -12.07
N ILE A 284 24.27 -12.83 -10.81
CA ILE A 284 25.56 -12.38 -10.29
C ILE A 284 26.19 -13.46 -9.42
N ASP A 285 25.39 -14.03 -8.51
CA ASP A 285 25.93 -14.97 -7.51
C ASP A 285 26.06 -16.42 -8.03
N SER A 286 25.57 -16.70 -9.25
CA SER A 286 25.64 -18.01 -9.93
C SER A 286 25.26 -19.21 -9.02
N ARG A 287 24.15 -19.09 -8.28
CA ARG A 287 23.70 -20.15 -7.38
C ARG A 287 23.33 -21.44 -8.12
N GLU A 288 23.58 -22.59 -7.48
CA GLU A 288 23.18 -23.91 -8.01
C GLU A 288 21.66 -24.04 -8.19
N GLN A 289 20.88 -23.44 -7.28
CA GLN A 289 19.43 -23.34 -7.39
C GLN A 289 19.02 -21.90 -7.69
N GLN A 290 18.15 -21.75 -8.71
CA GLN A 290 17.57 -20.47 -9.05
C GLN A 290 16.62 -20.00 -7.94
N ALA A 291 16.84 -18.78 -7.46
CA ALA A 291 15.89 -18.08 -6.62
C ALA A 291 14.62 -17.77 -7.44
N SER A 292 13.46 -17.82 -6.79
CA SER A 292 12.17 -17.54 -7.42
C SER A 292 11.18 -16.87 -6.46
N THR A 293 10.08 -16.39 -7.01
CA THR A 293 8.96 -15.80 -6.27
C THR A 293 7.93 -16.82 -5.75
N THR A 294 8.08 -18.12 -6.07
CA THR A 294 7.03 -19.16 -5.89
C THR A 294 6.56 -19.32 -4.44
N ASP A 295 7.47 -19.28 -3.46
CA ASP A 295 7.16 -19.47 -2.04
C ASP A 295 7.45 -18.21 -1.21
N ARG A 296 7.42 -17.06 -1.88
CA ARG A 296 7.78 -15.78 -1.26
C ARG A 296 6.71 -15.37 -0.25
N MET A 297 7.15 -15.19 0.98
CA MET A 297 6.40 -14.50 2.03
C MET A 297 6.20 -13.02 1.68
N VAL A 298 4.96 -12.54 1.77
CA VAL A 298 4.60 -11.15 1.45
C VAL A 298 4.10 -10.45 2.71
N PRO A 299 4.98 -9.83 3.51
CA PRO A 299 4.54 -8.99 4.61
C PRO A 299 4.01 -7.67 4.09
N TYR A 300 3.11 -7.01 4.82
CA TYR A 300 2.81 -5.60 4.58
C TYR A 300 2.34 -4.91 5.84
N VAL A 301 2.44 -3.58 5.82
CA VAL A 301 1.93 -2.71 6.87
C VAL A 301 1.13 -1.59 6.22
N VAL A 302 -0.05 -1.32 6.75
CA VAL A 302 -0.83 -0.11 6.47
C VAL A 302 -0.62 0.84 7.64
N TYR A 303 -0.13 2.04 7.35
CA TYR A 303 0.25 3.03 8.34
C TYR A 303 -0.91 3.94 8.73
N ILE A 304 -2.09 3.33 8.91
CA ILE A 304 -3.15 3.91 9.74
C ILE A 304 -2.78 3.80 11.22
N ASP A 305 -3.56 4.43 12.09
CA ASP A 305 -3.37 4.40 13.54
C ASP A 305 -4.64 3.88 14.23
N PRO A 306 -4.60 2.70 14.87
CA PRO A 306 -3.44 1.80 14.99
C PRO A 306 -2.98 1.18 13.65
N GLN A 307 -1.71 0.78 13.57
CA GLN A 307 -1.12 0.16 12.37
C GLN A 307 -1.76 -1.21 12.10
N LEU A 308 -1.92 -1.55 10.82
CA LEU A 308 -2.34 -2.89 10.38
C LEU A 308 -1.14 -3.60 9.75
N GLY A 309 -0.53 -4.55 10.46
CA GLY A 309 0.52 -5.42 9.93
C GLY A 309 -0.04 -6.79 9.55
N HIS A 310 0.38 -7.34 8.41
CA HIS A 310 -0.04 -8.67 7.96
C HIS A 310 1.12 -9.47 7.36
N ILE A 311 1.07 -10.79 7.54
CA ILE A 311 1.93 -11.78 6.87
C ILE A 311 1.16 -13.09 6.63
N GLY A 312 1.40 -13.73 5.49
CA GLY A 312 0.94 -15.09 5.21
C GLY A 312 -0.46 -15.13 4.60
N LEU A 313 -1.23 -16.16 4.99
CA LEU A 313 -2.59 -16.38 4.49
C LEU A 313 -3.61 -15.77 5.44
N HIS A 314 -4.59 -15.05 4.88
CA HIS A 314 -5.84 -14.79 5.58
C HIS A 314 -6.62 -16.09 5.83
N GLU A 315 -7.58 -16.10 6.76
CA GLU A 315 -8.31 -17.32 7.09
C GLU A 315 -9.04 -17.91 5.87
N HIS A 316 -9.70 -17.04 5.11
CA HIS A 316 -10.44 -17.46 3.92
C HIS A 316 -9.53 -18.07 2.85
N GLU A 317 -8.29 -17.58 2.73
CA GLU A 317 -7.28 -18.11 1.81
C GLU A 317 -6.74 -19.45 2.30
N ALA A 318 -6.40 -19.56 3.59
CA ALA A 318 -5.91 -20.82 4.17
C ALA A 318 -6.91 -21.96 4.00
N ARG A 319 -8.20 -21.69 4.26
CA ARG A 319 -9.27 -22.68 4.06
C ARG A 319 -9.46 -23.06 2.59
N ALA A 320 -9.28 -22.12 1.66
CA ALA A 320 -9.43 -22.38 0.23
C ALA A 320 -8.23 -23.11 -0.39
N GLN A 321 -7.01 -22.74 0.02
CA GLN A 321 -5.76 -23.25 -0.56
C GLN A 321 -5.27 -24.55 0.12
N SER A 322 -5.73 -24.84 1.33
CA SER A 322 -5.36 -26.05 2.07
C SER A 322 -6.60 -26.82 2.57
N PRO A 323 -7.46 -27.33 1.68
CA PRO A 323 -8.71 -28.00 2.06
C PRO A 323 -8.48 -29.28 2.87
N ASP A 324 -7.29 -29.88 2.78
CA ASP A 324 -6.90 -31.10 3.51
C ASP A 324 -6.32 -30.82 4.89
N LYS A 325 -6.08 -29.55 5.26
CA LYS A 325 -5.52 -29.18 6.56
C LYS A 325 -6.59 -28.81 7.57
N THR A 326 -6.34 -29.13 8.83
CA THR A 326 -7.18 -28.68 9.94
C THR A 326 -6.83 -27.24 10.31
N ILE A 327 -7.51 -26.26 9.67
CA ILE A 327 -7.25 -24.83 9.90
C ILE A 327 -7.94 -24.33 11.17
N GLN A 328 -7.13 -23.86 12.12
CA GLN A 328 -7.58 -23.18 13.33
C GLN A 328 -7.22 -21.69 13.29
N THR A 329 -8.00 -20.90 14.03
CA THR A 329 -7.75 -19.45 14.14
C THR A 329 -7.79 -19.01 15.59
N ALA A 330 -6.97 -18.03 15.93
CA ALA A 330 -6.99 -17.34 17.22
C ALA A 330 -7.21 -15.86 16.98
N THR A 331 -8.18 -15.26 17.67
CA THR A 331 -8.45 -13.82 17.60
C THR A 331 -8.45 -13.24 19.00
N MET A 332 -7.62 -12.24 19.25
CA MET A 332 -7.49 -11.59 20.55
C MET A 332 -7.54 -10.05 20.38
N PRO A 333 -8.47 -9.35 21.07
CA PRO A 333 -8.53 -7.89 21.00
C PRO A 333 -7.34 -7.24 21.71
N MET A 334 -6.93 -6.05 21.24
CA MET A 334 -5.80 -5.30 21.82
C MET A 334 -6.04 -4.87 23.28
N SER A 335 -7.29 -4.88 23.75
CA SER A 335 -7.65 -4.66 25.16
C SER A 335 -7.16 -5.76 26.12
N TYR A 336 -6.65 -6.89 25.61
CA TYR A 336 -6.03 -7.96 26.40
C TYR A 336 -4.50 -7.85 26.43
N VAL A 337 -3.93 -6.84 25.75
CA VAL A 337 -2.49 -6.60 25.69
C VAL A 337 -2.09 -5.62 26.79
N ALA A 338 -1.32 -6.09 27.77
CA ALA A 338 -0.91 -5.29 28.93
C ALA A 338 -0.25 -3.97 28.52
N ARG A 339 0.71 -4.00 27.58
CA ARG A 339 1.37 -2.79 27.10
C ARG A 339 0.44 -1.82 26.37
N ALA A 340 -0.61 -2.31 25.69
CA ALA A 340 -1.59 -1.46 25.03
C ALA A 340 -2.51 -0.77 26.04
N LEU A 341 -2.90 -1.48 27.12
CA LEU A 341 -3.62 -0.90 28.26
C LEU A 341 -2.81 0.19 28.95
N GLU A 342 -1.52 -0.05 29.21
CA GLU A 342 -0.63 0.93 29.84
C GLU A 342 -0.47 2.23 29.04
N MET A 343 -0.54 2.12 27.71
CA MET A 343 -0.38 3.24 26.79
C MET A 343 -1.70 3.87 26.37
N ASP A 344 -2.84 3.36 26.86
CA ASP A 344 -4.19 3.80 26.50
C ASP A 344 -4.47 3.72 24.97
N GLU A 345 -3.88 2.70 24.31
CA GLU A 345 -3.98 2.47 22.86
C GLU A 345 -4.51 1.05 22.60
N THR A 346 -5.69 0.74 23.14
CA THR A 346 -6.31 -0.61 23.14
C THR A 346 -7.18 -0.93 21.92
N ARG A 347 -7.22 -0.05 20.93
CA ARG A 347 -8.03 -0.23 19.70
C ARG A 347 -7.44 -1.34 18.83
N GLY A 348 -8.28 -2.10 18.14
CA GLY A 348 -7.83 -3.15 17.24
C GLY A 348 -7.79 -4.56 17.84
N LEU A 349 -7.21 -5.49 17.07
CA LEU A 349 -7.14 -6.91 17.37
C LEU A 349 -5.94 -7.59 16.69
N MET A 350 -5.57 -8.77 17.17
CA MET A 350 -4.66 -9.69 16.51
C MET A 350 -5.41 -10.95 16.10
N LYS A 351 -5.02 -11.52 14.95
CA LYS A 351 -5.49 -12.80 14.46
C LYS A 351 -4.33 -13.64 13.98
N ALA A 352 -4.32 -14.91 14.35
CA ALA A 352 -3.43 -15.91 13.75
C ALA A 352 -4.25 -17.01 13.07
N VAL A 353 -3.67 -17.55 11.99
CA VAL A 353 -4.17 -18.71 11.26
C VAL A 353 -3.10 -19.79 11.34
N VAL A 354 -3.47 -20.99 11.80
CA VAL A 354 -2.53 -22.10 12.00
C VAL A 354 -3.06 -23.38 11.40
N ASP A 355 -2.13 -24.26 11.02
CA ASP A 355 -2.42 -25.67 10.77
C ASP A 355 -2.35 -26.42 12.11
N ALA A 356 -3.47 -26.98 12.55
CA ALA A 356 -3.58 -27.64 13.85
C ALA A 356 -2.75 -28.93 13.94
N GLU A 357 -2.48 -29.60 12.81
CA GLU A 357 -1.74 -30.86 12.80
C GLU A 357 -0.23 -30.64 12.87
N SER A 358 0.29 -29.68 12.08
CA SER A 358 1.71 -29.37 12.06
C SER A 358 2.13 -28.28 13.05
N GLU A 359 1.16 -27.65 13.72
CA GLU A 359 1.32 -26.46 14.58
C GLU A 359 1.96 -25.25 13.86
N GLN A 360 2.05 -25.27 12.53
CA GLN A 360 2.67 -24.20 11.75
C GLN A 360 1.76 -22.98 11.64
N ILE A 361 2.36 -21.80 11.71
CA ILE A 361 1.68 -20.54 11.48
C ILE A 361 1.56 -20.34 9.96
N LEU A 362 0.33 -20.18 9.49
CA LEU A 362 0.01 -19.96 8.07
C LEU A 362 -0.16 -18.48 7.75
N GLY A 363 -0.63 -17.70 8.73
CA GLY A 363 -0.75 -16.26 8.60
C GLY A 363 -1.04 -15.56 9.91
N PHE A 364 -0.83 -14.25 9.92
CA PHE A 364 -1.01 -13.40 11.07
C PHE A 364 -1.34 -11.97 10.63
N THR A 365 -2.33 -11.37 11.29
CA THR A 365 -2.69 -9.96 11.14
C THR A 365 -2.74 -9.31 12.51
N CYS A 366 -2.16 -8.13 12.65
CA CYS A 366 -2.26 -7.29 13.84
C CYS A 366 -2.70 -5.89 13.45
N LEU A 367 -3.88 -5.49 13.94
CA LEU A 367 -4.33 -4.10 13.99
C LEU A 367 -4.08 -3.59 15.41
N GLY A 368 -3.02 -2.82 15.61
CA GLY A 368 -2.61 -2.39 16.94
C GLY A 368 -1.46 -1.39 16.90
N MET A 369 -1.18 -0.77 18.06
CA MET A 369 0.04 0.03 18.24
C MET A 369 1.25 -0.84 17.89
N GLU A 370 2.10 -0.37 16.97
CA GLU A 370 3.24 -1.10 16.41
C GLU A 370 2.88 -2.49 15.83
N GLY A 371 1.69 -2.64 15.23
CA GLY A 371 1.21 -3.90 14.66
C GLY A 371 2.15 -4.48 13.58
N GLY A 372 2.87 -3.63 12.84
CA GLY A 372 3.90 -4.07 11.89
C GLY A 372 5.10 -4.74 12.55
N GLU A 373 5.50 -4.28 13.75
CA GLU A 373 6.62 -4.86 14.50
C GLU A 373 6.23 -6.20 15.13
N ILE A 374 5.01 -6.30 15.66
CA ILE A 374 4.47 -7.57 16.19
C ILE A 374 4.37 -8.61 15.05
N MET A 375 3.85 -8.20 13.89
CA MET A 375 3.79 -9.04 12.69
C MET A 375 5.19 -9.51 12.27
N SER A 376 6.20 -8.64 12.31
CA SER A 376 7.57 -8.98 11.93
C SER A 376 8.16 -10.10 12.82
N ILE A 377 7.79 -10.17 14.10
CA ILE A 377 8.18 -11.27 15.00
C ILE A 377 7.58 -12.60 14.51
N VAL A 378 6.30 -12.59 14.14
CA VAL A 378 5.61 -13.78 13.60
C VAL A 378 6.18 -14.17 12.24
N GLN A 379 6.50 -13.20 11.38
CA GLN A 379 7.21 -13.45 10.12
C GLN A 379 8.53 -14.19 10.34
N VAL A 380 9.35 -13.78 11.31
CA VAL A 380 10.60 -14.47 11.63
C VAL A 380 10.34 -15.91 12.10
N ALA A 381 9.29 -16.13 12.91
CA ALA A 381 8.89 -17.48 13.32
C ALA A 381 8.49 -18.36 12.13
N MET A 382 7.71 -17.80 11.18
CA MET A 382 7.33 -18.47 9.93
C MET A 382 8.55 -18.79 9.07
N MET A 383 9.49 -17.86 8.91
CA MET A 383 10.75 -18.08 8.18
C MET A 383 11.56 -19.23 8.79
N GLY A 384 11.55 -19.36 10.12
CA GLY A 384 12.18 -20.46 10.85
C GLY A 384 11.35 -21.74 10.94
N GLN A 385 10.15 -21.79 10.34
CA GLN A 385 9.19 -22.90 10.44
C GLN A 385 8.91 -23.31 11.90
N LEU A 386 8.91 -22.33 12.82
CA LEU A 386 8.65 -22.58 14.22
C LEU A 386 7.16 -22.87 14.42
N PRO A 387 6.79 -23.91 15.19
CA PRO A 387 5.40 -24.10 15.56
C PRO A 387 4.97 -22.96 16.49
N TYR A 388 3.68 -22.58 16.45
CA TYR A 388 3.16 -21.46 17.24
C TYR A 388 3.39 -21.64 18.76
N THR A 389 3.45 -22.89 19.21
CA THR A 389 3.73 -23.29 20.59
C THR A 389 5.09 -22.76 21.09
N ARG A 390 6.05 -22.52 20.19
CA ARG A 390 7.33 -21.87 20.55
C ARG A 390 7.16 -20.40 20.92
N LEU A 391 6.27 -19.67 20.25
CA LEU A 391 5.93 -18.30 20.63
C LEU A 391 5.10 -18.30 21.91
N GLN A 392 4.18 -19.26 22.06
CA GLN A 392 3.37 -19.44 23.28
C GLN A 392 4.23 -19.63 24.54
N GLN A 393 5.32 -20.37 24.44
CA GLN A 393 6.19 -20.74 25.58
C GLN A 393 7.43 -19.84 25.71
N ALA A 394 7.60 -18.87 24.81
CA ALA A 394 8.75 -17.97 24.85
C ALA A 394 8.72 -17.05 26.07
N VAL A 395 9.90 -16.70 26.57
CA VAL A 395 10.06 -15.68 27.63
C VAL A 395 10.20 -14.32 26.96
N PHE A 396 9.08 -13.60 26.82
CA PHE A 396 9.08 -12.20 26.39
C PHE A 396 9.28 -11.26 27.58
N ALA A 397 9.87 -10.09 27.33
CA ALA A 397 10.00 -9.06 28.37
C ALA A 397 8.63 -8.47 28.71
N HIS A 398 8.42 -8.13 29.98
CA HIS A 398 7.18 -7.55 30.49
C HIS A 398 7.39 -6.11 31.00
N PRO A 399 6.50 -5.16 30.69
CA PRO A 399 5.41 -5.23 29.70
C PRO A 399 5.93 -4.90 28.29
N THR A 400 5.65 -5.75 27.30
CA THR A 400 5.92 -5.46 25.87
C THR A 400 4.78 -5.92 24.99
N LEU A 401 4.63 -5.32 23.80
CA LEU A 401 3.58 -5.75 22.86
C LEU A 401 3.74 -7.21 22.41
N ALA A 402 4.98 -7.65 22.20
CA ALA A 402 5.30 -9.01 21.78
C ALA A 402 4.89 -10.09 22.79
N GLU A 403 4.83 -9.78 24.08
CA GLU A 403 4.40 -10.73 25.12
C GLU A 403 2.95 -11.20 24.92
N SER A 404 2.14 -10.44 24.19
CA SER A 404 0.78 -10.83 23.85
C SER A 404 0.73 -12.12 23.01
N LEU A 405 1.82 -12.45 22.31
CA LEU A 405 1.98 -13.73 21.63
C LEU A 405 2.02 -14.91 22.61
N ASN A 406 2.24 -14.75 23.91
CA ASN A 406 2.02 -15.87 24.86
C ASN A 406 0.52 -16.22 24.96
N ASN A 407 -0.34 -15.20 24.95
CA ASN A 407 -1.77 -15.32 25.25
C ASN A 407 -2.64 -15.57 24.02
N LEU A 408 -2.26 -15.04 22.86
CA LEU A 408 -3.02 -15.14 21.61
C LEU A 408 -3.45 -16.58 21.31
N TRP A 409 -2.54 -17.54 21.45
CA TRP A 409 -2.79 -18.95 21.11
C TRP A 409 -3.81 -19.62 22.03
N GLY A 410 -4.09 -19.05 23.21
CA GLY A 410 -5.17 -19.53 24.08
C GLY A 410 -6.57 -19.33 23.48
N PHE A 411 -6.69 -18.54 22.40
CA PHE A 411 -7.94 -18.29 21.66
C PHE A 411 -8.12 -19.21 20.45
N LEU A 412 -7.23 -20.18 20.23
CA LEU A 412 -7.35 -21.12 19.12
C LEU A 412 -8.66 -21.90 19.17
N LYS A 413 -9.38 -21.93 18.04
CA LYS A 413 -10.65 -22.65 17.84
C LYS A 413 -10.70 -23.30 16.47
#